data_AF-A0A1G2T0L5-F1
#
_entry.id   AF-A0A1G2T0L5-F1
#
_cell.length_a   1.000
_cell.length_b   1.000
_cell.length_c   1.000
_cell.angle_alpha   90.00
_cell.angle_beta   90.00
_cell.angle_gamma   90.00
#
_symmetry.space_group_name_H-M   'P 1'
#
loop_
_entity.id
_entity.type
_entity.pdbx_description
1 polymer ?
#
loop_
_entity_poly.entity_id
_entity_poly.type
_entity_poly.pdbx_seq_one_letter_code
_entity_poly.pdbx_strand_id
1 'polypeptide(L)'
;MLGWGLRPDVLSAREFFEINDLKGPIFNNYDIGGYLIYAGKEVFVDNRPEAYSKKFFEEIYVPAQEDESVWQMLDEKYKFNTIIFSHRDYTPWGQKFLLTRANDKNCSPVFADDYIIIFTKK
;
A
#
# COMPACT_ATOMS: atom_id res chain seq x y z
N MET A 1 -3.73 17.79 -19.83
CA MET A 1 -4.05 16.51 -19.16
C MET A 1 -4.50 16.87 -17.75
N LEU A 2 -5.80 16.74 -17.43
CA LEU A 2 -6.39 17.19 -16.17
C LEU A 2 -5.99 16.22 -15.03
N GLY A 3 -5.30 16.73 -13.99
CA GLY A 3 -4.99 15.98 -12.77
C GLY A 3 -6.17 16.02 -11.79
N TRP A 4 -6.77 14.85 -11.53
CA TRP A 4 -7.92 14.67 -10.62
C TRP A 4 -7.54 14.01 -9.28
N GLY A 5 -6.25 13.98 -8.92
CA GLY A 5 -5.75 13.07 -7.86
C GLY A 5 -5.52 13.67 -6.46
N LEU A 6 -5.74 14.97 -6.25
CA LEU A 6 -5.51 15.62 -4.95
C LEU A 6 -6.71 16.49 -4.60
N ARG A 7 -7.83 15.88 -4.20
CA ARG A 7 -8.95 16.63 -3.61
C ARG A 7 -8.77 16.68 -2.08
N PRO A 8 -8.65 17.86 -1.46
CA PRO A 8 -8.18 17.95 -0.08
C PRO A 8 -9.13 17.56 1.05
N ASP A 9 -10.35 17.04 0.91
CA ASP A 9 -11.24 17.09 2.10
C ASP A 9 -12.59 16.35 2.02
N VAL A 10 -12.99 15.77 0.89
CA VAL A 10 -14.41 15.35 0.74
C VAL A 10 -14.64 13.85 0.74
N LEU A 11 -13.62 13.02 0.46
CA LEU A 11 -13.78 11.56 0.48
C LEU A 11 -12.86 10.95 1.53
N SER A 12 -13.43 10.23 2.48
CA SER A 12 -12.66 9.29 3.30
C SER A 12 -11.99 8.26 2.40
N ALA A 13 -10.85 7.70 2.81
CA ALA A 13 -10.21 6.61 2.07
C ALA A 13 -11.21 5.48 1.74
N ARG A 14 -12.16 5.19 2.64
CA ARG A 14 -13.26 4.25 2.43
C ARG A 14 -14.10 4.62 1.22
N GLU A 15 -14.58 5.84 1.14
CA GLU A 15 -15.39 6.29 0.00
C GLU A 15 -14.56 6.28 -1.28
N PHE A 16 -13.27 6.62 -1.22
CA PHE A 16 -12.37 6.49 -2.36
C PHE A 16 -12.25 5.02 -2.83
N PHE A 17 -12.16 4.06 -1.91
CA PHE A 17 -12.13 2.62 -2.23
C PHE A 17 -13.43 2.13 -2.87
N GLU A 18 -14.57 2.55 -2.34
CA GLU A 18 -15.90 2.15 -2.82
C GLU A 18 -16.19 2.78 -4.21
N ILE A 19 -15.85 4.05 -4.41
CA ILE A 19 -16.14 4.78 -5.66
C ILE A 19 -15.23 4.33 -6.81
N ASN A 20 -13.94 4.06 -6.54
CA ASN A 20 -12.97 3.78 -7.58
C ASN A 20 -12.81 2.28 -7.88
N ASP A 21 -13.58 1.41 -7.22
CA ASP A 21 -13.53 -0.06 -7.37
C ASP A 21 -12.07 -0.57 -7.41
N LEU A 22 -11.22 -0.06 -6.51
CA LEU A 22 -9.81 -0.46 -6.48
C LEU A 22 -9.75 -1.97 -6.20
N LYS A 23 -9.32 -2.71 -7.22
CA LYS A 23 -9.21 -4.17 -7.19
C LYS A 23 -7.81 -4.57 -6.77
N GLY A 24 -7.75 -5.68 -6.04
CA GLY A 24 -6.47 -6.30 -5.73
C GLY A 24 -5.78 -6.88 -6.97
N PRO A 25 -4.61 -7.49 -6.78
CA PRO A 25 -3.94 -7.72 -5.48
C PRO A 25 -3.39 -6.43 -4.85
N ILE A 26 -3.60 -6.26 -3.54
CA ILE A 26 -3.16 -5.09 -2.77
C ILE A 26 -1.87 -5.42 -2.03
N PHE A 27 -0.88 -4.53 -2.14
CA PHE A 27 0.24 -4.49 -1.19
C PHE A 27 -0.01 -3.39 -0.18
N ASN A 28 -0.19 -3.76 1.09
CA ASN A 28 -0.44 -2.80 2.16
C ASN A 28 0.61 -2.85 3.26
N ASN A 29 0.68 -1.78 4.05
CA ASN A 29 1.48 -1.80 5.27
C ASN A 29 0.71 -2.38 6.46
N TYR A 30 1.46 -2.82 7.47
CA TYR A 30 0.95 -3.47 8.69
C TYR A 30 -0.16 -2.66 9.39
N ASP A 31 -0.01 -1.33 9.45
CA ASP A 31 -0.92 -0.45 10.20
C ASP A 31 -2.34 -0.38 9.65
N ILE A 32 -2.52 -0.59 8.34
CA ILE A 32 -3.82 -0.40 7.67
C ILE A 32 -4.52 -1.70 7.28
N GLY A 33 -3.91 -2.87 7.57
CA GLY A 33 -4.49 -4.16 7.22
C GLY A 33 -5.86 -4.41 7.86
N GLY A 34 -6.01 -4.14 9.16
CA GLY A 34 -7.30 -4.29 9.85
C GLY A 34 -8.41 -3.41 9.27
N TYR A 35 -8.07 -2.19 8.85
CA TYR A 35 -9.01 -1.28 8.19
C TYR A 35 -9.48 -1.80 6.82
N LEU A 36 -8.56 -2.34 6.01
CA LEU A 36 -8.90 -2.94 4.72
C LEU A 36 -9.75 -4.21 4.87
N ILE A 37 -9.46 -5.05 5.86
CA ILE A 37 -10.29 -6.23 6.17
C ILE A 37 -11.71 -5.80 6.54
N TYR A 38 -11.86 -4.77 7.39
CA TYR A 38 -13.19 -4.23 7.73
C TYR A 38 -13.94 -3.70 6.50
N ALA A 39 -13.21 -3.16 5.51
CA ALA A 39 -13.75 -2.74 4.22
C ALA A 39 -13.96 -3.90 3.22
N GLY A 40 -13.80 -5.16 3.63
CA GLY A 40 -14.02 -6.34 2.80
C GLY A 40 -12.96 -6.56 1.73
N LYS A 41 -11.73 -6.06 1.92
CA LYS A 41 -10.62 -6.21 0.99
C LYS A 41 -9.67 -7.32 1.45
N GLU A 42 -9.11 -8.04 0.49
CA GLU A 42 -7.98 -8.94 0.73
C GLU A 42 -6.69 -8.12 0.95
N VAL A 43 -5.91 -8.51 1.95
CA VAL A 43 -4.70 -7.80 2.39
C VAL A 43 -3.47 -8.68 2.24
N PHE A 44 -2.30 -8.04 2.08
CA PHE A 44 -1.02 -8.73 2.10
C PHE A 44 -0.52 -8.97 3.53
N VAL A 45 -0.81 -8.04 4.44
CA VAL A 45 -0.45 -8.11 5.86
C VAL A 45 -1.53 -7.44 6.70
N ASP A 46 -1.65 -7.80 7.97
CA ASP A 46 -2.44 -7.06 8.95
C ASP A 46 -1.82 -7.13 10.34
N ASN A 47 -2.41 -6.38 11.28
CA ASN A 47 -1.86 -6.13 12.59
C ASN A 47 -2.23 -7.14 13.68
N ARG A 48 -2.76 -8.31 13.30
CA ARG A 48 -3.02 -9.41 14.24
C ARG A 48 -1.72 -10.17 14.52
N PRO A 49 -1.24 -10.21 15.79
CA PRO A 49 0.03 -10.82 16.15
C PRO A 49 0.11 -12.33 15.85
N GLU A 50 -1.04 -13.01 15.77
CA GLU A 50 -1.15 -14.43 15.45
C GLU A 50 -1.18 -14.74 13.96
N ALA A 51 -1.40 -13.75 13.09
CA ALA A 51 -1.66 -13.97 11.67
C ALA A 51 -0.37 -14.18 10.84
N TYR A 52 0.77 -13.65 11.30
CA TYR A 52 2.02 -13.69 10.56
C TYR A 52 3.20 -14.09 11.45
N SER A 53 4.01 -15.01 10.95
CA SER A 53 5.23 -15.44 11.65
C SER A 53 6.30 -14.35 11.60
N LYS A 54 7.18 -14.33 12.61
CA LYS A 54 8.40 -13.49 12.59
C LYS A 54 9.20 -13.64 11.28
N LYS A 55 9.32 -14.89 10.80
CA LYS A 55 10.01 -15.22 9.54
C LYS A 55 9.41 -14.51 8.32
N PHE A 56 8.09 -14.36 8.26
CA PHE A 56 7.43 -13.61 7.18
C PHE A 56 7.89 -12.14 7.16
N PHE A 57 7.99 -11.49 8.32
CA PHE A 57 8.45 -10.11 8.39
C PHE A 57 9.93 -9.97 8.00
N GLU A 58 10.78 -10.84 8.52
CA GLU A 58 12.23 -10.78 8.31
C GLU A 58 12.67 -11.20 6.91
N GLU A 59 11.95 -12.11 6.24
CA GLU A 59 12.38 -12.66 4.95
C GLU A 59 11.54 -12.18 3.76
N ILE A 60 10.34 -11.65 3.99
CA ILE A 60 9.40 -11.29 2.91
C ILE A 60 8.99 -9.82 3.00
N TYR A 61 8.30 -9.43 4.07
CA TYR A 61 7.62 -8.13 4.11
C TYR A 61 8.57 -6.93 4.26
N VAL A 62 9.53 -6.98 5.19
CA VAL A 62 10.49 -5.87 5.37
C VAL A 62 11.49 -5.80 4.20
N PRO A 63 12.13 -6.91 3.76
CA PRO A 63 13.07 -6.86 2.65
C PRO A 63 12.47 -6.30 1.34
N ALA A 64 11.20 -6.61 1.05
CA ALA A 64 10.51 -6.07 -0.13
C ALA A 64 10.27 -4.55 -0.08
N GLN A 65 10.39 -3.93 1.09
CA GLN A 65 10.29 -2.47 1.24
C GLN A 65 11.68 -1.80 1.20
N GLU A 66 12.74 -2.54 1.52
CA GLU A 66 14.10 -2.01 1.56
C GLU A 66 14.88 -2.21 0.26
N ASP A 67 14.59 -3.27 -0.49
CA ASP A 67 15.33 -3.64 -1.70
C ASP A 67 14.40 -3.75 -2.92
N GLU A 68 14.72 -3.00 -3.97
CA GLU A 68 13.90 -2.94 -5.19
C GLU A 68 13.90 -4.26 -5.97
N SER A 69 14.99 -5.03 -5.93
CA SER A 69 15.02 -6.35 -6.57
C SER A 69 14.11 -7.35 -5.84
N VAL A 70 14.05 -7.25 -4.51
CA VAL A 70 13.15 -8.07 -3.69
C VAL A 70 11.70 -7.66 -3.91
N TRP A 71 11.42 -6.36 -3.97
CA TRP A 71 10.12 -5.83 -4.37
C TRP A 71 9.68 -6.41 -5.72
N GLN A 72 10.54 -6.35 -6.74
CA GLN A 72 10.23 -6.84 -8.08
C GLN A 72 9.92 -8.34 -8.08
N MET A 73 10.70 -9.16 -7.37
CA MET A 73 10.39 -10.59 -7.23
C MET A 73 9.04 -10.83 -6.55
N LEU A 74 8.73 -10.06 -5.51
CA LEU A 74 7.47 -10.18 -4.79
C LEU A 74 6.29 -9.75 -5.67
N ASP A 75 6.41 -8.63 -6.35
CA ASP A 75 5.41 -8.10 -7.27
C ASP A 75 5.24 -9.00 -8.50
N GLU A 76 6.30 -9.65 -8.98
CA GLU A 76 6.18 -10.64 -10.04
C GLU A 76 5.37 -11.86 -9.61
N LYS A 77 5.47 -12.26 -8.34
CA LYS A 77 4.74 -13.40 -7.78
C LYS A 77 3.27 -13.07 -7.51
N TYR A 78 3.01 -11.93 -6.86
CA TYR A 78 1.66 -11.57 -6.41
C TYR A 78 0.91 -10.68 -7.41
N LYS A 79 1.61 -10.09 -8.39
CA LYS A 79 1.06 -9.19 -9.41
C LYS A 79 0.23 -8.06 -8.77
N PHE A 80 0.82 -7.31 -7.85
CA PHE A 80 0.10 -6.23 -7.18
C PHE A 80 -0.36 -5.19 -8.18
N ASN A 81 -1.57 -4.66 -7.99
CA ASN A 81 -2.15 -3.58 -8.80
C ASN A 81 -2.21 -2.27 -8.02
N THR A 82 -2.30 -2.38 -6.69
CA THR A 82 -2.53 -1.24 -5.80
C THR A 82 -1.64 -1.34 -4.58
N ILE A 83 -1.07 -0.21 -4.18
CA ILE A 83 -0.28 -0.05 -2.96
C ILE A 83 -1.04 0.88 -2.03
N ILE A 84 -1.28 0.47 -0.78
CA ILE A 84 -2.05 1.24 0.21
C ILE A 84 -1.29 1.28 1.52
N PHE A 85 -0.88 2.46 1.94
CA PHE A 85 -0.04 2.63 3.11
C PHE A 85 -0.64 3.67 4.03
N SER A 86 -0.49 3.47 5.34
CA SER A 86 -0.47 4.59 6.27
C SER A 86 0.81 5.40 5.99
N HIS A 87 0.68 6.67 5.61
CA HIS A 87 1.87 7.52 5.46
C HIS A 87 2.47 7.96 6.81
N ARG A 88 1.79 7.65 7.91
CA ARG A 88 2.29 7.80 9.29
C ARG A 88 3.16 6.65 9.76
N ASP A 89 3.43 5.66 8.92
CA ASP A 89 4.37 4.58 9.23
C ASP A 89 5.78 5.16 9.42
N TYR A 90 6.28 5.16 10.66
CA TYR A 90 7.60 5.74 10.98
C TYR A 90 8.76 4.77 10.78
N THR A 91 8.51 3.57 10.25
CA THR A 91 9.58 2.60 10.03
C THR A 91 10.49 3.06 8.89
N PRO A 92 11.82 2.86 9.00
CA PRO A 92 12.74 3.24 7.93
C PRO A 92 12.42 2.57 6.59
N TRP A 93 11.99 1.30 6.61
CA TRP A 93 11.63 0.55 5.40
C TRP A 93 10.34 1.08 4.76
N GLY A 94 9.30 1.37 5.55
CA GLY A 94 8.04 1.91 5.03
C GLY A 94 8.23 3.29 4.40
N GLN A 95 8.97 4.18 5.06
CA GLN A 95 9.31 5.51 4.54
C GLN A 95 10.13 5.42 3.25
N LYS A 96 11.15 4.54 3.21
CA LYS A 96 11.95 4.30 2.00
C LYS A 96 11.08 3.81 0.86
N PHE A 97 10.20 2.84 1.11
CA PHE A 97 9.31 2.28 0.09
C PHE A 97 8.38 3.33 -0.49
N LEU A 98 7.71 4.13 0.36
CA LEU A 98 6.83 5.22 -0.09
C LEU A 98 7.56 6.24 -0.95
N LEU A 99 8.75 6.68 -0.54
CA LEU A 99 9.56 7.61 -1.33
C LEU A 99 9.98 7.01 -2.67
N THR A 100 10.36 5.73 -2.71
CA THR A 100 10.67 5.04 -3.96
C THR A 100 9.45 5.00 -4.89
N ARG A 101 8.27 4.61 -4.38
CA ARG A 101 7.03 4.53 -5.18
C ARG A 101 6.54 5.89 -5.66
N ALA A 102 6.73 6.96 -4.89
CA ALA A 102 6.40 8.32 -5.30
C ALA A 102 7.27 8.83 -6.45
N ASN A 103 8.51 8.35 -6.56
CA ASN A 103 9.44 8.70 -7.64
C ASN A 103 9.42 7.70 -8.82
N ASP A 104 8.68 6.60 -8.69
CA ASP A 104 8.57 5.54 -9.69
C ASP A 104 7.59 5.95 -10.79
N LYS A 105 8.06 6.03 -12.04
CA LYS A 105 7.23 6.41 -13.20
C LYS A 105 6.13 5.40 -13.50
N ASN A 106 6.26 4.15 -13.05
CA ASN A 106 5.26 3.10 -13.22
C ASN A 106 4.21 3.11 -12.12
N CYS A 107 4.39 3.93 -11.08
CA CYS A 107 3.42 4.15 -10.02
C CYS A 107 2.76 5.53 -10.19
N SER A 108 1.47 5.61 -9.92
CA SER A 108 0.73 6.87 -9.88
C SER A 108 0.09 7.04 -8.51
N PRO A 109 0.43 8.09 -7.74
CA PRO A 109 -0.34 8.43 -6.55
C PRO A 109 -1.72 8.92 -7.00
N VAL A 110 -2.77 8.21 -6.59
CA VAL A 110 -4.15 8.50 -6.99
C VAL A 110 -4.98 9.09 -5.85
N PHE A 111 -4.51 8.96 -4.62
CA PHE A 111 -5.15 9.47 -3.42
C PHE A 111 -4.12 9.67 -2.30
N ALA A 112 -4.31 10.74 -1.53
CA ALA A 112 -3.65 10.94 -0.24
C ALA A 112 -4.55 11.79 0.67
N ASP A 113 -4.71 11.38 1.92
CA ASP A 113 -5.34 12.16 2.99
C ASP A 113 -4.39 12.26 4.20
N ASP A 114 -4.90 12.62 5.40
CA ASP A 114 -4.11 12.75 6.62
C ASP A 114 -3.57 11.42 7.20
N TYR A 115 -3.98 10.28 6.64
CA TYR A 115 -3.62 8.95 7.13
C TYR A 115 -3.12 8.03 6.03
N ILE A 116 -3.79 7.96 4.88
CA ILE A 116 -3.59 6.96 3.84
C ILE A 116 -3.05 7.59 2.58
N ILE A 117 -2.13 6.89 1.93
CA ILE A 117 -1.70 7.14 0.55
C ILE A 117 -1.95 5.91 -0.30
N ILE A 118 -2.42 6.12 -1.53
CA ILE A 118 -2.73 5.05 -2.49
C ILE A 118 -1.97 5.29 -3.78
N PHE A 119 -1.26 4.26 -4.24
CA PHE A 119 -0.68 4.21 -5.58
C PHE A 119 -1.35 3.13 -6.41
N THR A 120 -1.53 3.41 -7.70
CA THR A 120 -1.87 2.41 -8.71
C THR A 120 -0.69 2.21 -9.65
N LYS A 121 -0.42 0.96 -10.02
CA LYS A 121 0.53 0.66 -11.09
C LYS A 121 -0.10 0.95 -12.46
N LYS A 122 0.71 1.40 -13.41
CA LYS A 122 0.30 1.72 -14.80
C LYS A 122 0.31 0.51 -15.71
#